data_AF-A0A6N3DJ39-F1
#
_entry.id   AF-A0A6N3DJ39-F1
#
_cell.length_a   1.000
_cell.length_b   1.000
_cell.length_c   1.000
_cell.angle_alpha   90.00
_cell.angle_beta   90.00
_cell.angle_gamma   90.00
#
_symmetry.space_group_name_H-M   'P 1'
#
loop_
_entity.id
_entity.type
_entity.pdbx_description
1 polymer ?
#
loop_
_entity_poly.entity_id
_entity_poly.type
_entity_poly.pdbx_seq_one_letter_code
_entity_poly.pdbx_strand_id
1 'polypeptide(L)'
;MIPIMEQERPNILPRYRCGQCGTRFPLFSAKEKEWNYCCHCGAEIEWDKVKPIVWEEKQCSVCGKIMIRIDKDGHAYDNGNYVGLDMCWSCVMEHCVETNCLQCDIGNYPACRFLPYKKLRMERANQNET
;
A
#
# COMPACT_ATOMS: atom_id res chain seq x y z
N MET A 1 -5.62 23.20 -9.71
CA MET A 1 -6.15 22.00 -9.03
C MET A 1 -5.06 21.39 -8.16
N ILE A 2 -5.41 20.70 -7.08
CA ILE A 2 -4.43 20.09 -6.16
C ILE A 2 -4.37 18.58 -6.42
N PRO A 3 -3.21 17.98 -6.73
CA PRO A 3 -3.14 16.55 -6.94
C PRO A 3 -3.20 15.79 -5.61
N ILE A 4 -3.75 14.58 -5.67
CA ILE A 4 -3.83 13.68 -4.52
C ILE A 4 -2.60 12.78 -4.55
N MET A 5 -1.75 12.90 -3.53
CA MET A 5 -0.59 12.04 -3.32
C MET A 5 -1.04 10.71 -2.69
N GLU A 6 -0.48 9.62 -3.18
CA GLU A 6 -0.70 8.26 -2.68
C GLU A 6 0.62 7.52 -2.59
N GLN A 7 0.81 6.78 -1.51
CA GLN A 7 2.04 6.03 -1.32
C GLN A 7 1.68 4.73 -0.61
N GLU A 8 2.02 3.60 -1.22
CA GLU A 8 1.65 2.29 -0.67
C GLU A 8 2.48 1.93 0.57
N ARG A 9 3.75 2.35 0.59
CA ARG A 9 4.71 2.12 1.68
C ARG A 9 5.71 3.27 1.77
N PRO A 10 6.28 3.56 2.95
CA PRO A 10 7.26 4.63 3.11
C PRO A 10 8.45 4.57 2.14
N ASN A 11 8.91 3.37 1.78
CA ASN A 11 10.07 3.16 0.89
C ASN A 11 9.73 3.15 -0.61
N ILE A 12 8.47 3.31 -1.00
CA ILE A 12 8.02 3.27 -2.40
C ILE A 12 7.80 4.70 -2.88
N LEU A 13 8.20 5.00 -4.13
CA LEU A 13 7.96 6.32 -4.72
C LEU A 13 6.47 6.68 -4.66
N PRO A 14 6.13 7.91 -4.23
CA PRO A 14 4.75 8.36 -4.23
C PRO A 14 4.19 8.43 -5.65
N ARG A 15 2.89 8.23 -5.75
CA ARG A 15 2.09 8.36 -6.97
C ARG A 15 1.12 9.50 -6.79
N TYR A 16 0.71 10.12 -7.89
CA TYR A 16 -0.23 11.23 -7.85
C TYR A 16 -1.41 10.96 -8.75
N ARG A 17 -2.57 11.45 -8.32
CA ARG A 17 -3.79 11.52 -9.14
C ARG A 17 -4.24 12.96 -9.29
N CYS A 18 -4.89 13.25 -10.39
CA CYS A 18 -5.59 14.51 -10.54
C CYS A 18 -6.72 14.60 -9.51
N GLY A 19 -6.73 15.67 -8.70
CA GLY A 19 -7.79 15.90 -7.71
C GLY A 19 -9.16 16.24 -8.33
N GLN A 20 -9.22 16.51 -9.63
CA GLN A 20 -10.45 16.86 -10.33
C GLN A 20 -11.04 15.68 -11.12
N CYS A 21 -10.24 15.01 -11.96
CA CYS A 21 -10.73 13.91 -12.80
C CYS A 21 -10.31 12.50 -12.33
N GLY A 22 -9.47 12.40 -11.29
CA GLY A 22 -9.01 11.12 -10.74
C GLY A 22 -7.98 10.37 -11.59
N THR A 23 -7.63 10.87 -12.78
CA THR A 23 -6.62 10.25 -13.64
C THR A 23 -5.28 10.14 -12.92
N ARG A 24 -4.67 8.95 -12.97
CA ARG A 24 -3.32 8.72 -12.45
C ARG A 24 -2.29 9.40 -13.35
N PHE A 25 -1.38 10.16 -12.75
CA PHE A 25 -0.28 10.74 -13.50
C PHE A 25 0.73 9.65 -13.91
N PRO A 26 1.28 9.72 -15.13
CA PRO A 26 2.29 8.79 -15.56
C PRO A 26 3.56 8.90 -14.71
N LEU A 27 4.19 7.75 -14.41
CA LEU A 27 5.50 7.70 -13.75
C LEU A 27 6.61 7.92 -14.79
N PHE A 28 6.84 9.16 -15.21
CA PHE A 28 7.97 9.50 -16.08
C PHE A 28 8.97 10.36 -15.33
N SER A 29 9.97 9.69 -14.78
CA SER A 29 11.19 10.25 -14.18
C SER A 29 11.07 10.91 -12.81
N ALA A 30 12.21 10.98 -12.11
CA ALA A 30 12.41 11.56 -10.78
C ALA A 30 12.15 13.08 -10.68
N LYS A 31 11.60 13.70 -11.74
CA LYS A 31 11.29 15.13 -11.80
C LYS A 31 9.78 15.34 -11.94
N GLU A 32 9.04 14.89 -10.94
CA GLU A 32 7.58 15.01 -10.81
C GLU A 32 7.07 16.46 -10.99
N LYS A 33 7.92 17.45 -10.74
CA LYS A 33 7.62 18.89 -10.82
C LYS A 33 7.58 19.50 -12.22
N GLU A 34 7.78 18.74 -13.29
CA GLU A 34 7.81 19.31 -14.65
C GLU A 34 6.42 19.47 -15.30
N TRP A 35 5.37 18.88 -14.71
CA TRP A 35 4.02 18.93 -15.26
C TRP A 35 3.24 20.11 -14.68
N ASN A 36 2.89 21.09 -15.51
CA ASN A 36 2.06 22.21 -15.07
C ASN A 36 0.55 21.95 -15.24
N TYR A 37 0.17 20.94 -16.02
CA TYR A 37 -1.24 20.67 -16.36
C TYR A 37 -1.56 19.18 -16.33
N CYS A 38 -2.82 18.85 -16.05
CA CYS A 38 -3.29 17.48 -16.09
C CYS A 38 -3.36 16.97 -17.54
N CYS A 39 -2.75 15.80 -17.78
CA CYS A 39 -2.74 15.15 -19.10
C CYS A 39 -4.12 14.77 -19.66
N HIS A 40 -5.15 14.71 -18.81
CA HIS A 40 -6.48 14.27 -19.21
C HIS A 40 -7.49 15.42 -19.26
N CYS A 41 -7.60 16.21 -18.18
CA CYS A 41 -8.57 17.30 -18.11
C CYS A 41 -7.99 18.70 -18.38
N GLY A 42 -6.67 18.84 -18.58
CA GLY A 42 -6.01 20.12 -18.85
C GLY A 42 -5.96 21.10 -17.68
N ALA A 43 -6.44 20.72 -16.49
CA ALA A 43 -6.42 21.58 -15.32
C ALA A 43 -4.98 21.86 -14.85
N GLU A 44 -4.67 23.12 -14.53
CA GLU A 44 -3.37 23.54 -14.00
C GLU A 44 -3.09 22.91 -12.64
N ILE A 45 -1.83 22.50 -12.40
CA ILE A 45 -1.40 21.75 -11.22
C ILE A 45 -0.74 22.67 -10.19
N GLU A 46 -1.29 22.68 -8.98
CA GLU A 46 -0.78 23.39 -7.82
C GLU A 46 0.00 22.41 -6.93
N TRP A 47 1.27 22.16 -7.28
CA TRP A 47 2.15 21.21 -6.56
C TRP A 47 2.50 21.66 -5.14
N ASP A 48 2.56 22.97 -4.92
CA ASP A 48 2.86 23.62 -3.64
C ASP A 48 1.79 23.35 -2.57
N LYS A 49 0.56 23.05 -2.99
CA LYS A 49 -0.58 22.79 -2.08
C LYS A 49 -0.81 21.30 -1.80
N VAL A 50 0.04 20.42 -2.33
CA VAL A 50 -0.04 18.99 -2.09
C VAL A 50 0.25 18.70 -0.63
N LYS A 51 -0.66 17.96 0.02
CA LYS A 51 -0.43 17.46 1.37
C LYS A 51 0.51 16.25 1.29
N PRO A 52 1.71 16.32 1.89
CA PRO A 52 2.59 15.17 1.93
C PRO A 52 1.97 14.05 2.77
N ILE A 53 2.24 12.80 2.40
CA ILE A 53 1.90 11.67 3.24
C ILE A 53 2.87 11.63 4.41
N VAL A 54 2.32 11.71 5.62
CA VAL A 54 3.07 11.52 6.85
C VAL A 54 2.86 10.08 7.31
N TRP A 55 3.97 9.38 7.51
CA TRP A 55 3.96 8.03 8.05
C TRP A 55 4.19 8.06 9.56
N GLU A 56 3.53 7.14 10.24
CA GLU A 56 3.68 6.95 11.68
C GLU A 56 4.33 5.60 11.95
N GLU A 57 5.02 5.48 13.10
CA GLU A 57 5.51 4.19 13.56
C GLU A 57 4.34 3.23 13.72
N LYS A 58 4.50 2.03 13.18
CA LYS A 58 3.43 1.03 13.17
C LYS A 58 3.94 -0.31 13.60
N GLN A 59 3.21 -0.94 14.51
CA GLN A 59 3.46 -2.29 14.99
C GLN A 59 2.30 -3.20 14.60
N CYS A 60 2.60 -4.49 14.42
CA CYS A 60 1.58 -5.50 14.16
C CYS A 60 0.62 -5.60 15.36
N SER A 61 -0.67 -5.50 15.13
CA SER A 61 -1.71 -5.63 16.16
C SER A 61 -1.74 -7.00 16.84
N VAL A 62 -1.24 -8.05 16.17
CA VAL A 62 -1.25 -9.44 16.67
C VAL A 62 0.04 -9.82 17.40
N CYS A 63 1.19 -9.64 16.75
CA CYS A 63 2.49 -10.11 17.27
C CYS A 63 3.40 -9.00 17.81
N GLY A 64 2.99 -7.73 17.75
CA GLY A 64 3.79 -6.59 18.21
C GLY A 64 5.04 -6.28 17.36
N LYS A 65 5.31 -7.05 16.30
CA LYS A 65 6.45 -6.81 15.42
C LYS A 65 6.33 -5.43 14.78
N ILE A 66 7.37 -4.61 14.94
CA ILE A 66 7.46 -3.31 14.27
C ILE A 66 7.40 -3.53 12.76
N MET A 67 6.55 -2.77 12.06
CA MET A 67 6.36 -2.84 10.60
C MET A 67 6.88 -1.59 9.90
N ILE A 68 6.62 -0.42 10.49
CA ILE A 68 7.12 0.88 10.02
C ILE A 68 7.95 1.49 11.15
N ARG A 69 9.13 1.97 10.81
CA ARG A 69 10.05 2.68 11.70
C ARG A 69 10.27 4.10 11.20
N ILE A 70 10.59 5.00 12.12
CA ILE A 70 11.00 6.36 11.81
C ILE A 70 12.42 6.56 12.35
N ASP A 71 13.33 6.98 11.49
CA ASP A 71 14.71 7.29 11.89
C ASP A 71 14.78 8.64 12.64
N LYS A 72 15.93 8.91 13.27
CA LYS A 72 16.19 10.18 13.99
C LYS A 72 15.99 11.42 13.12
N ASP A 73 16.20 11.28 11.81
CA ASP A 73 16.02 12.34 10.81
C ASP A 73 14.57 12.48 10.34
N GLY A 74 13.63 11.70 10.90
CA GLY A 74 12.21 11.72 10.54
C GLY A 74 11.84 10.91 9.29
N HIS A 75 12.79 10.17 8.71
CA HIS A 75 12.54 9.32 7.55
C HIS A 75 11.82 8.02 7.98
N ALA A 76 10.67 7.76 7.38
CA ALA A 76 9.94 6.53 7.60
C ALA A 76 10.36 5.42 6.61
N TYR A 77 10.48 4.19 7.09
CA TYR A 77 10.79 3.01 6.27
C TYR A 77 10.00 1.79 6.74
N ASP A 78 9.56 0.97 5.78
CA ASP A 78 8.99 -0.35 6.07
C ASP A 78 10.07 -1.43 6.08
N ASN A 79 9.95 -2.39 6.98
CA ASN A 79 10.88 -3.53 7.05
C ASN A 79 10.43 -4.73 6.20
N GLY A 80 9.63 -4.49 5.16
CA GLY A 80 9.05 -5.50 4.29
C GLY A 80 7.84 -6.24 4.88
N ASN A 81 7.59 -6.14 6.18
CA ASN A 81 6.44 -6.82 6.81
C ASN A 81 5.14 -6.00 6.71
N TYR A 82 5.22 -4.71 6.41
CA TYR A 82 4.05 -3.85 6.24
C TYR A 82 3.36 -4.15 4.91
N VAL A 83 2.05 -4.39 4.97
CA VAL A 83 1.25 -4.79 3.80
C VAL A 83 0.05 -3.87 3.59
N GLY A 84 0.02 -2.69 4.21
CA GLY A 84 -1.14 -1.79 4.14
C GLY A 84 -2.25 -2.13 5.12
N LEU A 85 -1.99 -2.99 6.12
CA LEU A 85 -2.93 -3.37 7.17
C LEU A 85 -2.35 -3.06 8.56
N ASP A 86 -3.13 -3.25 9.61
CA ASP A 86 -2.68 -3.25 11.01
C ASP A 86 -1.89 -4.51 11.40
N MET A 87 -2.00 -5.57 10.61
CA MET A 87 -1.25 -6.81 10.77
C MET A 87 -0.05 -6.92 9.82
N CYS A 88 0.99 -7.60 10.29
CA CYS A 88 2.17 -7.91 9.48
C CYS A 88 1.90 -9.05 8.49
N TRP A 89 2.72 -9.14 7.44
CA TRP A 89 2.60 -10.18 6.40
C TRP A 89 2.41 -11.59 6.97
N SER A 90 3.22 -12.01 7.93
CA SER A 90 3.13 -13.35 8.54
C SER A 90 1.78 -13.59 9.21
N CYS A 91 1.34 -12.66 10.06
CA CYS A 91 0.05 -12.77 10.77
C CYS A 91 -1.14 -12.73 9.79
N VAL A 92 -1.06 -11.91 8.73
CA VAL A 92 -2.09 -11.89 7.68
C VAL A 92 -2.14 -13.25 6.97
N MET A 93 -1.00 -13.85 6.65
CA MET A 93 -0.96 -15.14 5.99
C MET A 93 -1.48 -16.28 6.89
N GLU A 94 -1.24 -16.23 8.20
CA GLU A 94 -1.81 -17.18 9.17
C GLU A 94 -3.33 -17.02 9.26
N HIS A 95 -3.81 -15.80 9.51
CA HIS A 95 -5.24 -15.48 9.52
C HIS A 95 -5.94 -15.92 8.24
N CYS A 96 -5.31 -15.69 7.07
CA CYS A 96 -5.88 -16.06 5.77
C CYS A 96 -6.07 -17.57 5.61
N VAL A 97 -5.20 -18.41 6.20
CA VAL A 97 -5.34 -19.88 6.12
C VAL A 97 -6.49 -20.35 6.99
N GLU A 98 -6.64 -19.79 8.19
CA GLU A 98 -7.63 -20.19 9.18
C GLU A 98 -9.04 -19.64 8.90
N THR A 99 -9.12 -18.48 8.24
CA THR A 99 -10.38 -17.74 8.09
C THR A 99 -11.12 -18.08 6.79
N ASN A 100 -12.44 -18.23 6.86
CA ASN A 100 -13.31 -18.35 5.68
C ASN A 100 -13.40 -16.99 4.95
N CYS A 101 -13.06 -16.98 3.66
CA CYS A 101 -13.03 -15.75 2.84
C CYS A 101 -14.40 -15.11 2.59
N LEU A 102 -15.51 -15.81 2.87
CA LEU A 102 -16.86 -15.24 2.78
C LEU A 102 -17.23 -14.37 4.00
N GLN A 103 -16.49 -14.49 5.10
CA GLN A 103 -16.73 -13.80 6.37
C GLN A 103 -15.47 -13.05 6.85
N CYS A 104 -14.57 -12.68 5.94
CA CYS A 104 -13.26 -12.13 6.30
C CYS A 104 -13.27 -10.59 6.25
N ASP A 105 -12.91 -9.97 7.37
CA ASP A 105 -12.87 -8.51 7.50
C ASP A 105 -11.69 -7.85 6.76
N ILE A 106 -10.67 -8.63 6.37
CA ILE A 106 -9.51 -8.12 5.62
C ILE A 106 -9.83 -7.93 4.13
N GLY A 107 -10.66 -8.81 3.58
CA GLY A 107 -10.97 -8.79 2.15
C GLY A 107 -11.81 -9.97 1.72
N ASN A 108 -12.91 -9.66 1.02
CA ASN A 108 -13.90 -10.64 0.58
C ASN A 108 -13.56 -11.23 -0.79
N TYR A 109 -13.90 -12.51 -0.95
CA TYR A 109 -13.86 -13.19 -2.25
C TYR A 109 -14.84 -12.54 -3.25
N PRO A 110 -14.52 -12.42 -4.56
CA PRO A 110 -13.30 -12.86 -5.25
C PRO A 110 -12.19 -11.81 -5.34
N ALA A 111 -12.44 -10.57 -4.92
CA ALA A 111 -11.55 -9.44 -5.14
C ALA A 111 -10.43 -9.29 -4.08
N CYS A 112 -10.34 -10.22 -3.12
CA CYS A 112 -9.36 -10.16 -2.06
C CYS A 112 -7.91 -10.21 -2.59
N ARG A 113 -7.11 -9.20 -2.25
CA ARG A 113 -5.69 -9.09 -2.63
C ARG A 113 -4.85 -10.28 -2.16
N PHE A 114 -5.26 -10.95 -1.09
CA PHE A 114 -4.50 -12.06 -0.48
C PHE A 114 -4.91 -13.45 -1.01
N LEU A 115 -5.97 -13.53 -1.81
CA LEU A 115 -6.50 -14.79 -2.32
C LEU A 115 -5.47 -15.63 -3.09
N PRO A 116 -4.60 -15.06 -3.98
CA PRO A 116 -3.58 -15.86 -4.66
C PRO A 116 -2.57 -16.51 -3.69
N TYR A 117 -2.19 -15.80 -2.63
CA TYR A 117 -1.22 -16.31 -1.64
C TYR A 117 -1.82 -17.43 -0.78
N LYS A 118 -3.10 -17.30 -0.43
CA LYS A 118 -3.85 -18.37 0.26
C LYS A 118 -3.84 -19.66 -0.57
N LYS A 119 -4.16 -19.58 -1.87
CA LYS A 119 -4.13 -20.73 -2.78
C LYS A 119 -2.75 -21.39 -2.83
N LEU A 120 -1.70 -20.60 -3.04
CA LEU A 120 -0.31 -21.11 -3.06
C LEU A 120 0.09 -21.81 -1.75
N ARG A 121 -0.35 -21.30 -0.60
CA ARG A 121 -0.03 -21.90 0.70
C ARG A 121 -0.78 -23.22 0.92
N MET A 122 -2.04 -23.32 0.49
CA MET A 122 -2.81 -24.56 0.51
C MET A 122 -2.22 -25.62 -0.43
N GLU A 123 -1.82 -25.23 -1.65
CA GLU A 123 -1.18 -26.13 -2.61
C GLU A 123 0.13 -26.72 -2.06
N ARG A 124 0.96 -25.90 -1.39
CA ARG A 124 2.20 -26.35 -0.74
C ARG A 124 1.94 -27.27 0.47
N ALA A 125 0.89 -27.01 1.25
CA ALA A 125 0.52 -27.89 2.35
C ALA A 125 0.17 -29.29 1.83
N ASN A 126 -0.64 -29.36 0.77
CA ASN A 126 -1.04 -30.62 0.15
C ASN A 126 0.14 -31.39 -0.48
N GLN A 127 1.17 -30.70 -0.97
CA GLN A 127 2.39 -31.33 -1.52
C GLN A 127 3.34 -31.89 -0.45
N ASN A 128 3.33 -31.33 0.76
CA ASN A 128 4.17 -31.79 1.86
C ASN A 128 3.54 -32.98 2.62
N GLU A 129 2.28 -33.30 2.35
CA GLU A 129 1.54 -34.45 2.90
C GLU A 129 1.63 -35.71 2.03
N THR A 130 2.29 -35.63 0.86
CA THR A 130 2.61 -36.74 -0.05
C THR A 130 4.09 -37.05 -0.06
#